data_AF-A0AAD7ICI0-F1
#
_entry.id   AF-A0AAD7ICI0-F1
#
_cell.length_a   1.000
_cell.length_b   1.000
_cell.length_c   1.000
_cell.angle_alpha   90.00
_cell.angle_beta   90.00
_cell.angle_gamma   90.00
#
_symmetry.space_group_name_H-M   'P 1'
#
loop_
_entity.id
_entity.type
_entity.pdbx_description
1 polymer ?
#
loop_
_entity_poly.entity_id
_entity_poly.type
_entity_poly.pdbx_seq_one_letter_code
_entity_poly.pdbx_strand_id
1 'polypeptide(L)'
;MDFHSPESIAHVLAVCSEITNLAFRDLMGGPTLLPILDPLLLQRLSIAPYRLFFGMERMVFTRPLFSRITHLDILDWHEEGWAIWSGLAQMPCLTHLSFSYHDFTPYRTCRDILQNCKALEVLAVLCAAEEMLPRFLEQGRDLDSDPRFVVVVVQDDLLDWEIGAQGGKDYWSMADEMVMQRRLTMAVPDRLGSASGM
;
A
#
# COMPACT_ATOMS: atom_id res chain seq x y z
N MET A 1 8.21 31.60 4.51
CA MET A 1 8.71 30.48 5.35
C MET A 1 8.78 29.29 4.45
N ASP A 2 9.96 28.69 4.35
CA ASP A 2 10.18 27.54 3.48
C ASP A 2 9.82 26.28 4.29
N PHE A 3 8.56 25.85 4.20
CA PHE A 3 8.05 24.70 4.96
C PHE A 3 8.64 23.35 4.49
N HIS A 4 9.54 23.38 3.51
CA HIS A 4 10.15 22.20 2.90
C HIS A 4 11.49 21.81 3.54
N SER A 5 12.00 22.57 4.52
CA SER A 5 13.25 22.20 5.19
C SER A 5 13.05 20.97 6.10
N PRO A 6 13.99 20.00 6.13
CA PRO A 6 13.92 18.85 7.03
C PRO A 6 13.76 19.24 8.51
N GLU A 7 14.34 20.37 8.94
CA GLU A 7 14.23 20.89 10.30
C GLU A 7 12.82 21.38 10.63
N SER A 8 12.14 22.01 9.67
CA SER A 8 10.76 22.47 9.81
C SER A 8 9.82 21.27 9.95
N ILE A 9 10.03 20.24 9.13
CA ILE A 9 9.32 18.96 9.23
C ILE A 9 9.57 18.31 10.60
N ALA A 10 10.82 18.23 11.02
CA ALA A 10 11.21 17.65 12.30
C ALA A 10 10.52 18.36 13.48
N HIS A 11 10.46 19.69 13.42
CA HIS A 11 9.81 20.49 14.45
C HIS A 11 8.31 20.22 14.53
N VAL A 12 7.61 20.17 13.40
CA VAL A 12 6.17 19.85 13.37
C VAL A 12 5.91 18.45 13.93
N LEU A 13 6.68 17.45 13.50
CA LEU A 13 6.53 16.07 13.99
C LEU A 13 6.86 15.92 15.47
N ALA A 14 7.81 16.70 15.99
CA ALA A 14 8.14 16.70 17.42
C ALA A 14 7.03 17.30 18.29
N VAL A 15 6.24 18.25 17.76
CA VAL A 15 5.11 18.87 18.48
C VAL A 15 3.85 17.99 18.38
N CYS A 16 3.64 17.35 17.23
CA CYS A 16 2.45 16.55 16.95
C CYS A 16 2.67 15.06 17.27
N SER A 17 2.78 14.71 18.55
CA SER A 17 3.09 13.33 18.99
C SER A 17 1.96 12.31 18.78
N GLU A 18 0.72 12.78 18.56
CA GLU A 18 -0.47 11.93 18.40
C GLU A 18 -0.82 11.64 16.93
N ILE A 19 0.09 11.94 15.99
CA ILE A 19 -0.11 11.61 14.58
C ILE A 19 -0.20 10.08 14.44
N THR A 20 -1.28 9.62 13.82
CA THR A 20 -1.53 8.21 13.47
C THR A 20 -1.60 7.99 11.96
N ASN A 21 -1.90 9.04 11.19
CA ASN A 21 -1.97 9.03 9.73
C ASN A 21 -0.96 10.02 9.18
N LEU A 22 -0.07 9.57 8.30
CA LEU A 22 0.96 10.42 7.73
C LEU A 22 1.19 10.13 6.25
N ALA A 23 1.12 11.16 5.42
CA ALA A 23 1.50 11.11 4.01
C ALA A 23 2.74 11.98 3.78
N PHE A 24 3.77 11.39 3.20
CA PHE A 24 5.07 11.98 2.91
C PHE A 24 5.44 11.77 1.45
N ARG A 25 4.91 12.64 0.58
CA ARG A 25 5.08 12.54 -0.88
C ARG A 25 6.38 13.15 -1.40
N ASP A 26 6.80 14.28 -0.82
CA ASP A 26 7.92 15.06 -1.35
C ASP A 26 9.04 15.21 -0.31
N LEU A 27 9.83 14.14 -0.17
CA LEU A 27 10.89 14.07 0.82
C LEU A 27 12.19 14.69 0.30
N MET A 28 12.54 15.86 0.85
CA MET A 28 13.90 16.42 0.82
C MET A 28 14.76 15.98 2.03
N GLY A 29 14.27 15.09 2.92
CA GLY A 29 14.95 14.74 4.18
C GLY A 29 15.71 13.40 4.21
N GLY A 30 15.43 12.48 3.28
CA GLY A 30 16.12 11.19 3.22
C GLY A 30 16.06 10.36 4.53
N PRO A 31 17.09 9.54 4.79
CA PRO A 31 17.18 8.73 6.01
C PRO A 31 17.23 9.51 7.33
N THR A 32 17.51 10.81 7.28
CA THR A 32 17.62 11.65 8.50
C THR A 32 16.27 11.83 9.21
N LEU A 33 15.16 11.56 8.53
CA LEU A 33 13.82 11.62 9.13
C LEU A 33 13.47 10.35 9.91
N LEU A 34 14.14 9.21 9.66
CA LEU A 34 13.80 7.95 10.32
C LEU A 34 13.82 8.03 11.86
N PRO A 35 14.84 8.65 12.52
CA PRO A 35 14.83 8.79 13.97
C PRO A 35 13.71 9.69 14.52
N ILE A 36 13.21 10.63 13.71
CA ILE A 36 12.10 11.53 14.07
C ILE A 36 10.76 10.81 13.96
N LEU A 37 10.64 9.91 12.99
CA LEU A 37 9.44 9.13 12.75
C LEU A 37 9.30 7.93 13.71
N ASP A 38 10.40 7.31 14.13
CA ASP A 38 10.40 6.14 15.03
C ASP A 38 9.53 6.27 16.31
N PRO A 39 9.46 7.41 17.03
CA PRO A 39 8.60 7.54 18.20
C PRO A 39 7.11 7.72 17.90
N LEU A 40 6.73 8.00 16.64
CA LEU A 40 5.34 8.24 16.26
C LEU A 40 4.53 6.95 16.28
N LEU A 41 3.25 7.04 16.65
CA LEU A 41 2.34 5.89 16.73
C LEU A 41 1.56 5.70 15.44
N LEU A 42 2.25 5.74 14.30
CA LEU A 42 1.63 5.68 12.98
C LEU A 42 0.93 4.34 12.77
N GLN A 43 -0.23 4.40 12.12
CA GLN A 43 -1.03 3.28 11.65
C GLN A 43 -1.17 3.31 10.13
N ARG A 44 -1.31 4.51 9.55
CA ARG A 44 -1.38 4.71 8.10
C ARG A 44 -0.21 5.55 7.63
N LEU A 45 0.54 5.04 6.66
CA LEU A 45 1.72 5.70 6.12
C LEU A 45 1.69 5.67 4.59
N SER A 46 1.75 6.84 3.95
CA SER A 46 1.99 6.97 2.52
C SER A 46 3.37 7.58 2.30
N ILE A 47 4.28 6.87 1.63
CA ILE A 47 5.68 7.29 1.47
C ILE A 47 6.23 6.96 0.10
N ALA A 48 7.35 7.61 -0.20
CA ALA A 48 8.28 7.25 -1.26
C ALA A 48 9.51 6.52 -0.63
N PRO A 49 9.52 5.17 -0.49
CA PRO A 49 10.62 4.44 0.14
C PRO A 49 12.00 4.73 -0.44
N TYR A 50 12.16 4.92 -1.76
CA TYR A 50 13.50 5.20 -2.31
C TYR A 50 14.06 6.52 -1.82
N ARG A 51 13.18 7.51 -1.61
CA ARG A 51 13.58 8.77 -1.00
C ARG A 51 13.90 8.58 0.49
N LEU A 52 13.04 7.87 1.22
CA LEU A 52 13.22 7.67 2.66
C LEU A 52 14.49 6.87 3.01
N PHE A 53 14.83 5.87 2.21
CA PHE A 53 16.00 5.01 2.38
C PHE A 53 17.16 5.39 1.46
N PHE A 54 17.17 6.60 0.90
CA PHE A 54 18.19 7.02 -0.06
C PHE A 54 19.62 6.83 0.48
N GLY A 55 20.47 6.16 -0.29
CA GLY A 55 21.85 5.84 0.11
C GLY A 55 21.99 4.61 1.01
N MET A 56 20.90 3.89 1.31
CA MET A 56 20.95 2.62 2.02
C MET A 56 20.98 1.44 1.03
N GLU A 57 21.73 0.39 1.37
CA GLU A 57 21.81 -0.84 0.55
C GLU A 57 20.49 -1.61 0.48
N ARG A 58 19.63 -1.44 1.50
CA ARG A 58 18.34 -2.13 1.61
C ARG A 58 17.34 -1.31 2.40
N MET A 59 16.06 -1.48 2.08
CA MET A 59 14.95 -0.95 2.86
C MET A 59 14.82 -1.73 4.17
N VAL A 60 14.71 -1.02 5.30
CA VAL A 60 14.68 -1.64 6.64
C VAL A 60 13.31 -1.41 7.28
N PHE A 61 12.39 -2.35 7.03
CA PHE A 61 11.03 -2.32 7.56
C PHE A 61 10.91 -2.89 8.99
N THR A 62 12.01 -3.24 9.65
CA THR A 62 12.04 -3.73 11.04
C THR A 62 12.18 -2.61 12.08
N ARG A 63 12.19 -1.34 11.67
CA ARG A 63 12.32 -0.21 12.58
C ARG A 63 11.04 -0.03 13.43
N PRO A 64 11.16 0.59 14.63
CA PRO A 64 10.00 0.90 15.47
C PRO A 64 8.85 1.59 14.74
N LEU A 65 9.15 2.53 13.84
CA LEU A 65 8.18 3.20 12.96
C LEU A 65 7.18 2.25 12.29
N PHE A 66 7.65 1.08 11.83
CA PHE A 66 6.85 0.14 11.04
C PHE A 66 6.12 -0.90 11.89
N SER A 67 6.35 -0.93 13.20
CA SER A 67 5.80 -1.95 14.10
C SER A 67 4.29 -1.90 14.27
N ARG A 68 3.66 -0.75 13.95
CA ARG A 68 2.22 -0.49 14.11
C ARG A 68 1.50 -0.15 12.81
N ILE A 69 2.24 -0.03 11.71
CA ILE A 69 1.66 0.30 10.41
C ILE A 69 0.75 -0.84 9.95
N THR A 70 -0.51 -0.51 9.75
CA THR A 70 -1.53 -1.40 9.19
C THR A 70 -1.77 -1.12 7.72
N HIS A 71 -1.67 0.14 7.30
CA HIS A 71 -1.83 0.58 5.92
C HIS A 71 -0.57 1.28 5.42
N LEU A 72 0.07 0.71 4.40
CA LEU A 72 1.24 1.27 3.75
C LEU A 72 0.92 1.57 2.28
N ASP A 73 1.11 2.83 1.89
CA ASP A 73 0.97 3.30 0.52
C ASP A 73 2.34 3.73 -0.03
N ILE A 74 2.71 3.18 -1.18
CA ILE A 74 4.05 3.34 -1.77
C ILE A 74 3.93 4.09 -3.09
N LEU A 75 4.51 5.28 -3.12
CA LEU A 75 4.32 6.26 -4.19
C LEU A 75 5.33 6.10 -5.33
N ASP A 76 6.58 5.75 -5.01
CA ASP A 76 7.70 5.62 -5.95
C ASP A 76 8.10 4.15 -6.14
N TRP A 77 7.11 3.32 -6.49
CA TRP A 77 7.38 1.93 -6.78
C TRP A 77 8.28 1.77 -8.01
N HIS A 78 9.38 1.04 -7.86
CA HIS A 78 10.28 0.67 -8.95
C HIS A 78 10.37 -0.86 -9.07
N GLU A 79 10.59 -1.36 -10.29
CA GLU A 79 10.74 -2.79 -10.62
C GLU A 79 12.11 -3.35 -10.16
N GLU A 80 12.45 -3.10 -8.91
CA GLU A 80 13.53 -3.80 -8.25
C GLU A 80 12.84 -4.94 -7.49
N GLY A 81 13.02 -6.18 -7.96
CA GLY A 81 12.20 -7.33 -7.57
C GLY A 81 12.10 -7.61 -6.06
N TRP A 82 11.39 -8.69 -5.69
CA TRP A 82 11.06 -9.03 -4.29
C TRP A 82 12.22 -8.92 -3.28
N ALA A 83 13.47 -9.13 -3.68
CA ALA A 83 14.62 -8.98 -2.78
C ALA A 83 14.62 -7.65 -2.00
N ILE A 84 14.24 -6.55 -2.64
CA ILE A 84 14.20 -5.22 -2.00
C ILE A 84 12.99 -5.08 -1.07
N TRP A 85 11.85 -5.59 -1.53
CA TRP A 85 10.58 -5.51 -0.82
C TRP A 85 10.38 -6.60 0.23
N SER A 86 11.33 -7.53 0.35
CA SER A 86 11.24 -8.70 1.24
C SER A 86 11.09 -8.34 2.72
N GLY A 87 11.51 -7.14 3.13
CA GLY A 87 11.31 -6.63 4.48
C GLY A 87 9.84 -6.38 4.82
N LEU A 88 8.94 -6.21 3.83
CA LEU A 88 7.49 -6.04 4.07
C LEU A 88 6.90 -7.23 4.83
N ALA A 89 7.38 -8.45 4.57
CA ALA A 89 6.93 -9.66 5.27
C ALA A 89 7.29 -9.66 6.77
N GLN A 90 8.15 -8.74 7.22
CA GLN A 90 8.58 -8.60 8.61
C GLN A 90 7.76 -7.56 9.38
N MET A 91 6.86 -6.83 8.70
CA MET A 91 5.97 -5.85 9.35
C MET A 91 4.82 -6.59 10.04
N PRO A 92 4.77 -6.61 11.39
CA PRO A 92 3.88 -7.52 12.12
C PRO A 92 2.39 -7.16 12.02
N CYS A 93 2.08 -5.89 11.72
CA CYS A 93 0.71 -5.38 11.67
C CYS A 93 0.25 -5.02 10.26
N LEU A 94 1.07 -5.21 9.23
CA LEU A 94 0.74 -4.80 7.88
C LEU A 94 -0.37 -5.68 7.31
N THR A 95 -1.55 -5.09 7.14
CA THR A 95 -2.73 -5.75 6.57
C THR A 95 -3.12 -5.18 5.22
N HIS A 96 -2.76 -3.93 4.94
CA HIS A 96 -3.12 -3.20 3.73
C HIS A 96 -1.87 -2.61 3.07
N LEU A 97 -1.70 -2.90 1.79
CA LEU A 97 -0.57 -2.41 1.01
C LEU A 97 -1.04 -1.90 -0.35
N SER A 98 -0.55 -0.74 -0.76
CA SER A 98 -0.87 -0.14 -2.05
C SER A 98 0.36 0.37 -2.77
N PHE A 99 0.28 0.35 -4.09
CA PHE A 99 1.23 1.02 -4.98
C PHE A 99 0.47 1.78 -6.05
N SER A 100 0.98 2.94 -6.43
CA SER A 100 0.51 3.64 -7.63
C SER A 100 0.95 2.87 -8.88
N TYR A 101 0.02 2.66 -9.80
CA TYR A 101 0.31 2.14 -11.13
C TYR A 101 1.10 3.19 -11.89
N HIS A 102 2.37 2.89 -12.10
CA HIS A 102 3.18 3.49 -13.17
C HIS A 102 3.31 2.43 -14.28
N ASP A 103 3.75 2.81 -15.49
CA ASP A 103 3.79 1.97 -16.72
C ASP A 103 4.39 0.55 -16.57
N PHE A 104 5.02 0.25 -15.43
CA PHE A 104 5.59 -1.03 -15.03
C PHE A 104 5.05 -1.45 -13.66
N THR A 105 3.84 -2.02 -13.59
CA THR A 105 3.43 -2.72 -12.37
C THR A 105 3.96 -4.15 -12.40
N PRO A 106 4.85 -4.55 -11.49
CA PRO A 106 5.38 -5.91 -11.51
C PRO A 106 4.41 -6.86 -10.85
N TYR A 107 3.53 -7.46 -11.65
CA TYR A 107 2.65 -8.57 -11.24
C TYR A 107 3.43 -9.68 -10.52
N ARG A 108 4.69 -9.90 -10.93
CA ARG A 108 5.60 -10.81 -10.23
C ARG A 108 5.81 -10.40 -8.78
N THR A 109 6.10 -9.14 -8.50
CA THR A 109 6.29 -8.68 -7.12
C THR A 109 4.98 -8.68 -6.35
N CYS A 110 3.85 -8.36 -6.98
CA CYS A 110 2.52 -8.52 -6.36
C CYS A 110 2.29 -9.98 -5.92
N ARG A 111 2.62 -10.94 -6.79
CA ARG A 111 2.57 -12.37 -6.48
C ARG A 111 3.48 -12.72 -5.30
N ASP A 112 4.73 -12.27 -5.33
CA ASP A 112 5.70 -12.52 -4.26
C ASP A 112 5.23 -11.93 -2.92
N ILE A 113 4.66 -10.72 -2.93
CA ILE A 113 4.06 -10.08 -1.75
C ILE A 113 2.92 -10.92 -1.21
N LEU A 114 1.94 -11.29 -2.05
CA LEU A 114 0.79 -12.10 -1.63
C LEU A 114 1.24 -13.47 -1.07
N GLN A 115 2.30 -14.04 -1.64
CA GLN A 115 2.85 -15.32 -1.17
C GLN A 115 3.60 -15.20 0.15
N ASN A 116 4.33 -14.11 0.41
CA ASN A 116 5.20 -13.99 1.57
C ASN A 116 4.59 -13.19 2.73
N CYS A 117 3.70 -12.23 2.47
CA CYS A 117 3.03 -11.42 3.47
C CYS A 117 1.70 -12.08 3.90
N LYS A 118 1.79 -13.01 4.85
CA LYS A 118 0.63 -13.84 5.27
C LYS A 118 -0.45 -13.08 6.04
N ALA A 119 -0.08 -12.00 6.73
CA ALA A 119 -1.02 -11.13 7.44
C ALA A 119 -1.73 -10.14 6.50
N LEU A 120 -1.29 -10.03 5.24
CA LEU A 120 -1.87 -9.10 4.29
C LEU A 120 -3.30 -9.53 3.95
N GLU A 121 -4.24 -8.60 4.10
CA GLU A 121 -5.66 -8.76 3.81
C GLU A 121 -6.04 -8.11 2.48
N VAL A 122 -5.36 -7.01 2.13
CA VAL A 122 -5.58 -6.23 0.91
C VAL A 122 -4.25 -5.87 0.27
N LEU A 123 -4.14 -6.17 -1.02
CA LEU A 123 -3.13 -5.63 -1.91
C LEU A 123 -3.81 -4.83 -3.03
N ALA A 124 -3.72 -3.50 -2.95
CA ALA A 124 -4.38 -2.60 -3.89
C ALA A 124 -3.37 -2.01 -4.89
N VAL A 125 -3.69 -2.08 -6.19
CA VAL A 125 -2.98 -1.29 -7.20
C VAL A 125 -3.85 -0.10 -7.59
N LEU A 126 -3.33 1.11 -7.38
CA LEU A 126 -4.06 2.35 -7.63
C LEU A 126 -3.84 2.77 -9.08
N CYS A 127 -4.93 2.95 -9.82
CA CYS A 127 -4.90 3.28 -11.23
C CYS A 127 -5.47 4.69 -11.46
N ALA A 128 -4.71 5.58 -12.08
CA ALA A 128 -5.13 6.97 -12.29
C ALA A 128 -6.25 7.11 -13.36
N ALA A 129 -6.39 6.13 -14.26
CA ALA A 129 -7.26 6.23 -15.43
C ALA A 129 -7.94 4.89 -15.73
N GLU A 130 -9.25 4.91 -15.94
CA GLU A 130 -10.07 3.72 -16.18
C GLU A 130 -9.64 2.98 -17.46
N GLU A 131 -9.11 3.70 -18.45
CA GLU A 131 -8.65 3.17 -19.72
C GLU A 131 -7.43 2.23 -19.57
N MET A 132 -6.71 2.28 -18.44
CA MET A 132 -5.59 1.39 -18.14
C MET A 132 -6.04 0.06 -17.53
N LEU A 133 -7.26 -0.01 -16.99
CA LEU A 133 -7.78 -1.19 -16.29
C LEU A 133 -7.77 -2.47 -17.15
N PRO A 134 -8.18 -2.46 -18.44
CA PRO A 134 -8.16 -3.67 -19.27
C PRO A 134 -6.76 -4.27 -19.43
N ARG A 135 -5.75 -3.42 -19.64
CA ARG A 135 -4.35 -3.87 -19.73
C ARG A 135 -3.89 -4.50 -18.42
N PHE A 136 -4.33 -3.88 -17.32
CA PHE A 136 -3.94 -4.34 -16.00
C PHE A 136 -4.50 -5.74 -15.69
N LEU A 137 -5.79 -5.92 -15.92
CA LEU A 137 -6.47 -7.21 -15.71
C LEU A 137 -5.91 -8.29 -16.64
N GLU A 138 -5.56 -7.94 -17.87
CA GLU A 138 -4.96 -8.86 -18.82
C GLU A 138 -3.59 -9.39 -18.36
N GLN A 139 -2.75 -8.53 -17.79
CA GLN A 139 -1.41 -8.90 -17.31
C GLN A 139 -1.43 -9.58 -15.94
N GLY A 140 -2.42 -9.27 -15.10
CA GLY A 140 -2.59 -9.79 -13.74
C GLY A 140 -3.55 -10.97 -13.59
N ARG A 141 -3.93 -11.66 -14.68
CA ARG A 141 -4.94 -12.73 -14.64
C ARG A 141 -4.66 -13.83 -13.63
N ASP A 142 -3.39 -14.12 -13.33
CA ASP A 142 -3.03 -15.12 -12.33
C ASP A 142 -3.29 -14.62 -10.89
N LEU A 143 -3.22 -13.31 -10.67
CA LEU A 143 -3.51 -12.67 -9.39
C LEU A 143 -5.01 -12.55 -9.11
N ASP A 144 -5.86 -12.58 -10.15
CA ASP A 144 -7.32 -12.51 -9.99
C ASP A 144 -7.90 -13.68 -9.17
N SER A 145 -7.13 -14.77 -9.03
CA SER A 145 -7.49 -15.89 -8.17
C SER A 145 -7.27 -15.64 -6.68
N ASP A 146 -6.45 -14.64 -6.30
CA ASP A 146 -6.24 -14.27 -4.90
C ASP A 146 -7.24 -13.15 -4.52
N PRO A 147 -8.18 -13.41 -3.59
CA PRO A 147 -9.22 -12.45 -3.27
C PRO A 147 -8.67 -11.16 -2.62
N ARG A 148 -7.42 -11.18 -2.13
CA ARG A 148 -6.78 -10.02 -1.49
C ARG A 148 -6.28 -9.00 -2.49
N PHE A 149 -6.05 -9.40 -3.73
CA PHE A 149 -5.58 -8.51 -4.78
C PHE A 149 -6.75 -7.72 -5.37
N VAL A 150 -6.62 -6.41 -5.52
CA VAL A 150 -7.63 -5.54 -6.14
C VAL A 150 -6.97 -4.39 -6.90
N VAL A 151 -7.71 -3.84 -7.85
CA VAL A 151 -7.31 -2.67 -8.64
C VAL A 151 -8.34 -1.58 -8.37
N VAL A 152 -7.89 -0.43 -7.89
CA VAL A 152 -8.78 0.67 -7.54
C VAL A 152 -8.47 1.84 -8.47
N VAL A 153 -9.49 2.35 -9.16
CA VAL A 153 -9.35 3.54 -10.00
C VAL A 153 -9.53 4.77 -9.11
N VAL A 154 -8.51 5.62 -9.04
CA VAL A 154 -8.49 6.82 -8.18
C VAL A 154 -7.97 7.99 -9.00
N GLN A 155 -8.79 9.04 -9.14
CA GLN A 155 -8.43 10.21 -9.96
C GLN A 155 -7.44 11.15 -9.25
N ASP A 156 -7.64 11.39 -7.96
CA ASP A 156 -6.79 12.21 -7.09
C ASP A 156 -6.52 11.42 -5.81
N ASP A 157 -5.42 10.67 -5.82
CA ASP A 157 -5.05 9.77 -4.73
C ASP A 157 -4.62 10.52 -3.46
N LEU A 158 -4.17 11.77 -3.58
CA LEU A 158 -3.84 12.61 -2.44
C LEU A 158 -5.11 13.10 -1.73
N LEU A 159 -6.05 13.66 -2.50
CA LEU A 159 -7.32 14.13 -1.95
C LEU A 159 -8.11 12.97 -1.31
N ASP A 160 -8.14 11.83 -1.99
CA ASP A 160 -8.81 10.63 -1.47
C ASP A 160 -8.14 10.10 -0.19
N TRP A 161 -6.79 10.08 -0.15
CA TRP A 161 -6.06 9.72 1.07
C TRP A 161 -6.37 10.68 2.23
N GLU A 162 -6.45 11.99 1.97
CA GLU A 162 -6.77 13.00 3.00
C GLU A 162 -8.18 12.79 3.58
N ILE A 163 -9.16 12.51 2.73
CA ILE A 163 -10.54 12.18 3.15
C ILE A 163 -10.51 10.98 4.10
N GLY A 164 -9.77 9.93 3.75
CA GLY A 164 -9.59 8.75 4.59
C GLY A 164 -8.92 9.04 5.93
N ALA A 165 -7.87 9.86 5.92
CA ALA A 165 -7.15 10.26 7.13
C ALA A 165 -8.03 11.06 8.11
N GLN A 166 -9.06 11.75 7.60
CA GLN A 166 -10.08 12.47 8.38
C GLN A 166 -11.27 11.58 8.81
N GLY A 167 -11.24 10.28 8.51
CA GLY A 167 -12.29 9.33 8.86
C GLY A 167 -13.41 9.20 7.82
N GLY A 168 -13.24 9.78 6.63
CA GLY A 168 -14.11 9.57 5.48
C GLY A 168 -13.87 8.22 4.80
N LYS A 169 -14.67 7.93 3.76
CA LYS A 169 -14.43 6.79 2.88
C LYS A 169 -13.40 7.17 1.81
N ASP A 170 -12.36 6.36 1.70
CA ASP A 170 -11.24 6.48 0.77
C ASP A 170 -11.08 5.20 -0.07
N TYR A 171 -10.02 5.12 -0.86
CA TYR A 171 -9.70 4.00 -1.72
C TYR A 171 -9.43 2.71 -0.93
N TRP A 172 -9.01 2.81 0.35
CA TRP A 172 -8.87 1.64 1.22
C TRP A 172 -10.23 1.05 1.54
N SER A 173 -11.19 1.90 1.89
CA SER A 173 -12.57 1.48 2.11
C SER A 173 -13.16 0.81 0.86
N MET A 174 -12.86 1.35 -0.33
CA MET A 174 -13.25 0.72 -1.60
C MET A 174 -12.55 -0.63 -1.82
N ALA A 175 -11.25 -0.72 -1.53
CA ALA A 175 -10.46 -1.94 -1.67
C ALA A 175 -11.00 -3.06 -0.75
N ASP A 176 -11.35 -2.73 0.50
CA ASP A 176 -11.98 -3.65 1.45
C ASP A 176 -13.31 -4.19 0.92
N GLU A 177 -14.18 -3.31 0.42
CA GLU A 177 -15.46 -3.70 -0.16
C GLU A 177 -15.23 -4.66 -1.35
N MET A 178 -14.25 -4.40 -2.22
CA MET A 178 -13.91 -5.26 -3.35
C MET A 178 -13.37 -6.63 -2.92
N VAL A 179 -12.45 -6.67 -1.94
CA VAL A 179 -11.90 -7.92 -1.38
C VAL A 179 -13.02 -8.74 -0.74
N MET A 180 -13.92 -8.10 0.01
CA MET A 180 -15.07 -8.75 0.62
C MET A 180 -15.99 -9.37 -0.43
N GLN A 181 -16.33 -8.64 -1.49
CA GLN A 181 -17.14 -9.18 -2.59
C GLN A 181 -16.47 -10.39 -3.25
N ARG A 182 -15.16 -10.33 -3.53
CA ARG A 182 -14.41 -11.47 -4.10
C ARG A 182 -14.47 -12.70 -3.19
N ARG A 183 -14.26 -12.54 -1.89
CA ARG A 183 -14.36 -13.63 -0.90
C ARG A 183 -15.75 -14.27 -0.90
N LEU A 184 -16.82 -13.46 -1.00
CA LEU A 184 -18.19 -13.95 -1.06
C LEU A 184 -18.45 -14.74 -2.34
N THR A 185 -18.03 -14.23 -3.51
CA THR A 185 -18.21 -14.90 -4.80
C THR A 185 -17.48 -16.25 -4.84
N MET A 186 -16.25 -16.30 -4.32
CA MET A 186 -15.46 -17.54 -4.28
C MET A 186 -15.98 -18.57 -3.26
N ALA A 187 -16.68 -18.12 -2.22
CA ALA A 187 -17.24 -19.00 -1.20
C ALA A 187 -18.52 -19.72 -1.66
N VAL A 188 -19.16 -19.29 -2.75
CA VAL A 188 -20.32 -19.99 -3.33
C VAL A 188 -19.78 -21.24 -4.06
N PRO A 189 -19.94 -22.45 -3.51
CA PRO A 189 -19.51 -23.65 -4.21
C PRO A 189 -20.41 -23.82 -5.44
N ASP A 190 -19.87 -24.42 -6.51
CA ASP A 190 -20.59 -24.86 -7.72
C ASP A 190 -21.73 -25.85 -7.38
N ARG A 191 -22.78 -25.38 -6.69
CA ARG A 191 -23.91 -26.20 -6.23
C ARG A 191 -25.00 -26.32 -7.29
N LEU A 192 -24.79 -25.79 -8.49
CA LEU A 192 -25.76 -25.83 -9.58
C LEU A 192 -25.34 -26.68 -10.78
N GLY A 193 -24.18 -27.34 -10.72
CA GLY A 193 -23.65 -28.16 -11.80
C GLY A 193 -23.85 -29.66 -11.64
N SER A 194 -25.10 -30.16 -11.61
CA SER A 194 -25.48 -31.51 -12.13
C SER A 194 -26.94 -31.87 -11.83
N ALA A 195 -27.89 -31.14 -12.41
CA ALA A 195 -29.24 -31.66 -12.64
C ALA A 195 -29.53 -31.64 -14.16
N SER A 196 -28.69 -32.34 -14.91
CA SER A 196 -28.97 -32.74 -16.29
C SER A 196 -29.03 -34.27 -16.30
N GLY A 197 -30.19 -34.78 -15.94
CA GLY A 197 -30.45 -36.20 -15.83
C GLY A 197 -31.92 -36.47 -15.61
N MET A 198 -32.74 -36.18 -16.62
CA MET A 198 -33.81 -37.03 -17.18
C MET A 198 -34.60 -36.28 -18.25
#